data_AF-A0A1I8C6R1-F1
#
_entry.id   AF-A0A1I8C6R1-F1
#
_cell.length_a   1.000
_cell.length_b   1.000
_cell.length_c   1.000
_cell.angle_alpha   90.00
_cell.angle_beta   90.00
_cell.angle_gamma   90.00
#
_symmetry.space_group_name_H-M   'P 1'
#
loop_
_entity.id
_entity.type
_entity.pdbx_description
1 polymer ?
#
loop_
_entity_poly.entity_id
_entity_poly.type
_entity_poly.pdbx_seq_one_letter_code
_entity_poly.pdbx_strand_id
1 'polypeptide(L)'
;MVRRKHNTLIIIVTPTYKRRQRLADMTRLSQTLGHLKDIYWLVIEDGPKLSRHVQQLLKRSKLPHEYVSLETPEGYPKSAWYQRDIAVQYLARESEPIMKGYKHAVVYFADDDNAYDLRLFNNYIRKVKKFGVWAAAFLGFSSLEYPMVKKGKLVGFSVCSWTVNYFALDMAMFAFSMDLVKAHPKFAVGKTCHGEVVSPEACIIEQLNIKMKDVEVFGNDLNENGEKEVLVYHVRTETPYIKHHGTNCKGYSTEYTF
;
A
#
# COMPACT_ATOMS: atom_id res chain seq x y z
N MET A 1 -1.67 27.69 18.30
CA MET A 1 -2.29 26.34 18.44
C MET A 1 -1.22 25.29 18.21
N VAL A 2 -0.69 24.69 19.28
CA VAL A 2 0.33 23.63 19.17
C VAL A 2 -0.37 22.39 18.62
N ARG A 3 -0.13 22.05 17.34
CA ARG A 3 -0.63 20.80 16.75
C ARG A 3 -0.04 19.64 17.56
N ARG A 4 -0.88 18.83 18.21
CA ARG A 4 -0.49 17.51 18.71
C ARG A 4 0.05 16.72 17.52
N LYS A 5 1.36 16.58 17.39
CA LYS A 5 1.98 15.61 16.48
C LYS A 5 1.49 14.24 16.91
N HIS A 6 0.95 13.44 16.00
CA HIS A 6 0.85 12.01 16.28
C HIS A 6 2.28 11.47 16.42
N ASN A 7 2.54 10.57 17.38
CA ASN A 7 3.88 10.00 17.57
C ASN A 7 4.29 9.05 16.43
N THR A 8 3.35 8.66 15.57
CA THR A 8 3.53 7.68 14.50
C THR A 8 3.37 8.32 13.13
N LEU A 9 4.42 8.24 12.31
CA LEU A 9 4.40 8.53 10.89
C LEU A 9 3.77 7.37 10.11
N ILE A 10 2.91 7.64 9.14
CA ILE A 10 2.46 6.62 8.17
C ILE A 10 3.22 6.83 6.86
N ILE A 11 4.01 5.85 6.47
CA ILE A 11 4.74 5.81 5.21
C ILE A 11 3.90 5.02 4.22
N ILE A 12 3.37 5.72 3.23
CA ILE A 12 2.48 5.16 2.22
C ILE A 12 3.33 4.88 0.99
N VAL A 13 3.42 3.61 0.60
CA VAL A 13 4.16 3.18 -0.58
C VAL A 13 3.17 2.91 -1.70
N THR A 14 3.27 3.66 -2.79
CA THR A 14 2.39 3.50 -3.95
C THR A 14 3.21 3.18 -5.18
N PRO A 15 3.24 1.91 -5.63
CA PRO A 15 3.69 1.61 -6.97
C PRO A 15 2.68 2.14 -7.99
N THR A 16 3.17 2.65 -9.12
CA THR A 16 2.32 3.10 -10.23
C THR A 16 3.03 2.85 -11.55
N TYR A 17 2.29 2.85 -12.66
CA TYR A 17 2.85 2.67 -13.99
C TYR A 17 2.00 3.41 -15.03
N LYS A 18 2.60 3.73 -16.17
CA LYS A 18 1.90 4.50 -17.21
C LYS A 18 0.70 3.72 -17.79
N ARG A 19 -0.52 4.12 -17.38
CA ARG A 19 -1.82 3.66 -17.92
C ARG A 19 -2.81 4.82 -18.02
N ARG A 20 -3.84 4.67 -18.88
CA ARG A 20 -4.82 5.73 -19.21
C ARG A 20 -5.47 6.35 -17.97
N GLN A 21 -5.74 5.51 -16.98
CA GLN A 21 -6.44 5.85 -15.76
C GLN A 21 -5.52 6.38 -14.66
N ARG A 22 -4.19 6.25 -14.81
CA ARG A 22 -3.21 6.53 -13.76
C ARG A 22 -3.46 7.87 -13.08
N LEU A 23 -3.54 8.95 -13.87
CA LEU A 23 -3.70 10.29 -13.30
C LEU A 23 -5.03 10.47 -12.56
N ALA A 24 -6.09 9.78 -12.99
CA ALA A 24 -7.38 9.81 -12.30
C ALA A 24 -7.30 9.08 -10.95
N ASP A 25 -6.77 7.86 -10.97
CA ASP A 25 -6.60 7.00 -9.80
C ASP A 25 -5.67 7.65 -8.76
N MET A 26 -4.50 8.13 -9.19
CA MET A 26 -3.59 8.89 -8.34
C MET A 26 -4.17 10.22 -7.85
N THR A 27 -5.05 10.87 -8.62
CA THR A 27 -5.70 12.11 -8.15
C THR A 27 -6.64 11.79 -7.00
N ARG A 28 -7.50 10.78 -7.15
CA ARG A 28 -8.39 10.33 -6.07
C ARG A 28 -7.59 9.92 -4.83
N LEU A 29 -6.54 9.12 -5.01
CA LEU A 29 -5.67 8.73 -3.90
C LEU A 29 -5.06 9.96 -3.22
N SER A 30 -4.47 10.89 -3.98
CA SER A 30 -3.86 12.10 -3.41
C SER A 30 -4.85 12.95 -2.61
N GLN A 31 -6.11 13.01 -3.03
CA GLN A 31 -7.17 13.73 -2.33
C GLN A 31 -7.52 13.03 -1.02
N THR A 32 -7.69 11.70 -1.02
CA THR A 32 -7.88 10.90 0.19
C THR A 32 -6.73 11.10 1.18
N LEU A 33 -5.48 10.98 0.70
CA LEU A 33 -4.29 11.16 1.52
C LEU A 33 -4.14 12.60 2.05
N GLY A 34 -4.66 13.59 1.32
CA GLY A 34 -4.71 15.00 1.71
C GLY A 34 -5.46 15.27 3.02
N HIS A 35 -6.34 14.36 3.44
CA HIS A 35 -7.06 14.45 4.71
C HIS A 35 -6.26 13.89 5.91
N LEU A 36 -5.14 13.21 5.66
CA LEU A 36 -4.33 12.57 6.69
C LEU A 36 -3.23 13.51 7.20
N LYS A 37 -2.90 13.36 8.49
CA LYS A 37 -1.75 14.02 9.12
C LYS A 37 -0.62 13.04 9.32
N ASP A 38 0.59 13.58 9.43
CA ASP A 38 1.81 12.84 9.76
C ASP A 38 1.96 11.62 8.84
N ILE A 39 1.94 11.89 7.53
CA ILE A 39 2.15 10.92 6.46
C ILE A 39 3.36 11.29 5.60
N TYR A 40 3.94 10.29 4.96
CA TYR A 40 4.97 10.42 3.94
C TYR A 40 4.59 9.53 2.75
N TRP A 41 4.53 10.10 1.54
CA TRP A 41 4.10 9.36 0.36
C TRP A 41 5.30 9.00 -0.52
N LEU A 42 5.68 7.73 -0.55
CA LEU A 42 6.71 7.19 -1.43
C LEU A 42 6.05 6.65 -2.70
N VAL A 43 6.22 7.36 -3.81
CA VAL A 43 5.70 6.94 -5.12
C VAL A 43 6.82 6.33 -5.94
N ILE A 44 6.57 5.13 -6.48
CA ILE A 44 7.54 4.41 -7.31
C ILE A 44 6.89 4.09 -8.65
N GLU A 45 7.34 4.78 -9.69
CA GLU A 45 6.90 4.53 -11.06
C GLU A 45 7.68 3.38 -11.69
N ASP A 46 6.94 2.41 -12.23
CA ASP A 46 7.45 1.47 -13.22
C ASP A 46 7.56 2.17 -14.58
N GLY A 47 8.78 2.60 -14.89
CA GLY A 47 9.09 3.28 -16.14
C GLY A 47 10.53 3.79 -16.18
N PRO A 48 11.03 4.12 -17.39
CA PRO A 48 12.42 4.50 -17.59
C PRO A 48 12.74 5.93 -17.12
N LYS A 49 11.73 6.76 -16.86
CA LYS A 49 11.88 8.15 -16.40
C LYS A 49 10.64 8.64 -15.67
N LEU A 50 10.85 9.59 -14.77
CA LEU A 50 9.77 10.25 -14.03
C LEU A 50 8.79 10.94 -14.98
N SER A 51 7.50 10.66 -14.79
CA SER A 51 6.42 11.38 -15.48
C SER A 51 6.28 12.81 -14.97
N ARG A 52 6.40 13.78 -15.87
CA ARG A 52 6.11 15.21 -15.59
C ARG A 52 4.72 15.41 -15.00
N HIS A 53 3.72 14.64 -15.45
CA HIS A 53 2.34 14.80 -14.99
C HIS A 53 2.15 14.30 -13.55
N VAL A 54 2.79 13.19 -13.20
CA VAL A 54 2.79 12.68 -11.83
C VAL A 54 3.58 13.63 -10.91
N GLN A 55 4.74 14.14 -11.35
CA GLN A 55 5.48 15.18 -10.60
C GLN A 55 4.60 16.40 -10.29
N GLN A 56 3.84 16.88 -11.29
CA GLN A 56 2.92 18.00 -11.10
C GLN A 56 1.78 17.66 -10.14
N LEU A 57 1.25 16.43 -10.18
CA LEU A 57 0.24 15.93 -9.25
C LEU A 57 0.76 15.89 -7.81
N LEU A 58 1.96 15.37 -7.60
CA LEU A 58 2.59 15.31 -6.28
C LEU A 58 2.94 16.71 -5.74
N LYS A 59 3.41 17.61 -6.61
CA LYS A 59 3.67 19.00 -6.24
C LYS A 59 2.40 19.73 -5.80
N ARG A 60 1.28 19.56 -6.53
CA ARG A 60 0.01 20.22 -6.18
C ARG A 60 -0.67 19.63 -4.95
N SER A 61 -0.44 18.35 -4.63
CA SER A 61 -1.04 17.70 -3.45
C SER A 61 -0.51 18.30 -2.14
N LYS A 62 0.70 18.89 -2.17
CA LYS A 62 1.42 19.45 -1.00
C LYS A 62 1.70 18.40 0.08
N LEU A 63 1.53 17.12 -0.23
CA LEU A 63 1.90 16.02 0.67
C LEU A 63 3.43 15.89 0.70
N PRO A 64 4.03 15.60 1.87
CA PRO A 64 5.43 15.17 1.92
C PRO A 64 5.58 13.90 1.09
N HIS A 65 6.44 13.93 0.07
CA HIS A 65 6.60 12.81 -0.84
C HIS A 65 8.04 12.64 -1.34
N GLU A 66 8.34 11.43 -1.79
CA GLU A 66 9.45 11.12 -2.69
C GLU A 66 8.89 10.51 -3.96
N TYR A 67 9.54 10.77 -5.09
CA TYR A 67 9.13 10.19 -6.36
C TYR A 67 10.31 9.60 -7.12
N VAL A 68 10.29 8.28 -7.25
CA VAL A 68 11.34 7.49 -7.91
C VAL A 68 10.77 6.80 -9.15
N SER A 69 11.58 6.65 -10.20
CA SER A 69 11.23 5.92 -11.41
C SER A 69 12.25 4.82 -11.65
N LEU A 70 11.78 3.59 -11.76
CA LEU A 70 12.59 2.39 -11.93
C LEU A 70 11.82 1.40 -12.79
N GLU A 71 12.37 1.08 -13.96
CA GLU A 71 11.80 0.09 -14.86
C GLU A 71 12.04 -1.32 -14.30
N THR A 72 11.00 -2.15 -14.32
CA THR A 72 11.09 -3.56 -13.90
C THR A 72 12.12 -4.32 -14.75
N PRO A 73 13.23 -4.82 -14.16
CA PRO A 73 14.22 -5.59 -14.90
C PRO A 73 13.68 -6.94 -15.34
N GLU A 74 14.29 -7.51 -16.37
CA GLU A 74 13.91 -8.83 -16.87
C GLU A 74 14.02 -9.91 -15.77
N GLY A 75 13.02 -10.79 -15.73
CA GLY A 75 12.91 -11.89 -14.77
C GLY A 75 12.37 -11.53 -13.39
N TYR A 76 11.97 -10.27 -13.14
CA TYR A 76 11.11 -9.98 -11.98
C TYR A 76 9.65 -10.41 -12.25
N PRO A 77 8.92 -10.88 -11.23
CA PRO A 77 7.48 -11.09 -11.34
C PRO A 77 6.73 -9.80 -11.69
N LYS A 78 5.54 -9.95 -12.27
CA LYS A 78 4.63 -8.82 -12.59
C LYS A 78 3.99 -8.24 -11.33
N SER A 79 3.04 -7.32 -11.51
CA SER A 79 2.19 -6.76 -10.44
C SER A 79 2.96 -5.94 -9.42
N ALA A 80 3.81 -5.01 -9.89
CA ALA A 80 4.57 -4.09 -9.06
C ALA A 80 5.54 -4.73 -8.06
N TRP A 81 5.94 -5.98 -8.28
CA TRP A 81 6.83 -6.71 -7.38
C TRP A 81 8.16 -5.97 -7.17
N TYR A 82 8.82 -5.59 -8.26
CA TYR A 82 10.09 -4.90 -8.21
C TYR A 82 9.99 -3.54 -7.53
N GLN A 83 8.91 -2.80 -7.79
CA GLN A 83 8.68 -1.49 -7.18
C GLN A 83 8.51 -1.61 -5.67
N ARG A 84 7.80 -2.64 -5.18
CA ARG A 84 7.69 -2.90 -3.73
C ARG A 84 9.02 -3.32 -3.12
N ASP A 85 9.82 -4.12 -3.82
CA ASP A 85 11.17 -4.49 -3.37
C ASP A 85 12.06 -3.26 -3.17
N ILE A 86 12.17 -2.42 -4.21
CA ILE A 86 12.96 -1.21 -4.13
C ILE A 86 12.40 -0.22 -3.10
N ALA A 87 11.07 -0.20 -2.89
CA ALA A 87 10.49 0.61 -1.82
C ALA A 87 11.09 0.26 -0.48
N VAL A 88 11.12 -1.01 -0.11
CA VAL A 88 11.60 -1.38 1.23
C VAL A 88 13.11 -1.18 1.34
N GLN A 89 13.87 -1.44 0.27
CA GLN A 89 15.31 -1.13 0.26
C GLN A 89 15.57 0.38 0.41
N TYR A 90 14.79 1.22 -0.26
CA TYR A 90 14.83 2.67 -0.11
C TYR A 90 14.49 3.08 1.32
N LEU A 91 13.43 2.53 1.90
CA LEU A 91 13.01 2.81 3.27
C LEU A 91 14.06 2.38 4.30
N ALA A 92 14.73 1.24 4.09
CA ALA A 92 15.82 0.79 4.95
C ALA A 92 16.99 1.80 4.94
N ARG A 93 17.39 2.25 3.75
CA ARG A 93 18.51 3.19 3.56
C ARG A 93 18.19 4.61 4.04
N GLU A 94 16.99 5.10 3.74
CA GLU A 94 16.57 6.49 3.97
C GLU A 94 15.68 6.64 5.22
N SER A 95 15.71 5.67 6.14
CA SER A 95 14.80 5.64 7.29
C SER A 95 14.90 6.89 8.18
N GLU A 96 16.12 7.32 8.54
CA GLU A 96 16.34 8.51 9.38
C GLU A 96 15.83 9.82 8.75
N PRO A 97 16.21 10.19 7.50
CA PRO A 97 15.71 11.41 6.88
C PRO A 97 14.19 11.39 6.61
N ILE A 98 13.58 10.22 6.40
CA ILE A 98 12.13 10.10 6.26
C ILE A 98 11.44 10.29 7.62
N MET A 99 11.97 9.68 8.67
CA MET A 99 11.34 9.68 9.99
C MET A 99 11.42 11.04 10.69
N LYS A 100 12.36 11.95 10.37
CA LYS A 100 12.37 13.36 10.86
C LYS A 100 12.00 13.54 12.35
N GLY A 101 12.51 12.66 13.22
CA GLY A 101 12.27 12.67 14.66
C GLY A 101 10.95 12.04 15.14
N TYR A 102 10.15 11.42 14.27
CA TYR A 102 9.10 10.50 14.69
C TYR A 102 9.71 9.29 15.38
N LYS A 103 9.15 8.91 16.54
CA LYS A 103 9.66 7.77 17.33
C LYS A 103 9.25 6.43 16.73
N HIS A 104 8.20 6.42 15.92
CA HIS A 104 7.63 5.23 15.31
C HIS A 104 7.15 5.56 13.90
N ALA A 105 7.27 4.61 12.98
CA ALA A 105 6.72 4.73 11.64
C ALA A 105 6.12 3.40 11.21
N VAL A 106 5.01 3.47 10.47
CA VAL A 106 4.31 2.31 9.93
C VAL A 106 4.32 2.41 8.41
N VAL A 107 4.75 1.34 7.75
CA VAL A 107 4.76 1.20 6.30
C VAL A 107 3.45 0.55 5.86
N TYR A 108 2.80 1.15 4.86
CA TYR A 108 1.60 0.63 4.25
C TYR A 108 1.69 0.68 2.72
N PHE A 109 1.49 -0.47 2.07
CA PHE A 109 1.41 -0.53 0.60
C PHE A 109 0.01 -0.14 0.16
N ALA A 110 -0.08 0.95 -0.58
CA ALA A 110 -1.34 1.47 -1.11
C ALA A 110 -1.25 1.60 -2.63
N ASP A 111 -1.77 0.61 -3.35
CA ASP A 111 -1.90 0.61 -4.80
C ASP A 111 -2.77 1.79 -5.27
N ASP A 112 -2.48 2.30 -6.46
CA ASP A 112 -3.03 3.58 -6.93
C ASP A 112 -4.54 3.53 -7.27
N ASP A 113 -5.07 2.36 -7.58
CA ASP A 113 -6.45 2.11 -7.99
C ASP A 113 -7.39 1.66 -6.87
N ASN A 114 -6.87 1.25 -5.72
CA ASN A 114 -7.69 0.85 -4.58
C ASN A 114 -8.50 2.03 -3.99
N ALA A 115 -9.51 1.71 -3.18
CA ALA A 115 -10.31 2.67 -2.45
C ALA A 115 -10.14 2.49 -0.94
N TYR A 116 -9.94 3.61 -0.24
CA TYR A 116 -9.54 3.63 1.16
C TYR A 116 -10.43 4.56 1.99
N ASP A 117 -10.95 4.06 3.11
CA ASP A 117 -11.60 4.87 4.13
C ASP A 117 -10.55 5.57 5.00
N LEU A 118 -10.76 6.84 5.37
CA LEU A 118 -9.86 7.58 6.26
C LEU A 118 -9.68 6.92 7.63
N ARG A 119 -10.71 6.19 8.09
CA ARG A 119 -10.70 5.43 9.34
C ARG A 119 -9.66 4.31 9.31
N LEU A 120 -9.35 3.73 8.14
CA LEU A 120 -8.28 2.74 8.02
C LEU A 120 -6.96 3.30 8.55
N PHE A 121 -6.58 4.47 8.06
CA PHE A 121 -5.33 5.12 8.42
C PHE A 121 -5.34 5.60 9.88
N ASN A 122 -6.43 6.24 10.30
CA ASN A 122 -6.49 6.87 11.61
C ASN A 122 -6.75 5.88 12.76
N ASN A 123 -7.56 4.87 12.52
CA ASN A 123 -8.01 3.93 13.56
C ASN A 123 -7.19 2.66 13.59
N TYR A 124 -6.65 2.18 12.45
CA TYR A 124 -5.91 0.91 12.35
C TYR A 124 -4.41 1.14 12.09
N ILE A 125 -4.04 1.63 10.90
CA ILE A 125 -2.63 1.69 10.46
C ILE A 125 -1.75 2.42 11.46
N ARG A 126 -2.18 3.59 11.94
CA ARG A 126 -1.40 4.39 12.88
C ARG A 126 -1.13 3.71 14.23
N LYS A 127 -1.95 2.71 14.59
CA LYS A 127 -1.86 1.96 15.85
C LYS A 127 -1.05 0.67 15.74
N VAL A 128 -0.65 0.27 14.53
CA VAL A 128 0.21 -0.91 14.31
C VAL A 128 1.52 -0.72 15.07
N LYS A 129 1.87 -1.67 15.93
CA LYS A 129 3.14 -1.66 16.68
C LYS A 129 4.21 -2.49 15.99
N LYS A 130 3.84 -3.65 15.45
CA LYS A 130 4.71 -4.60 14.76
C LYS A 130 4.14 -4.96 13.40
N PHE A 131 3.03 -5.71 13.35
CA PHE A 131 2.42 -6.16 12.11
C PHE A 131 0.90 -6.24 12.28
N GLY A 132 0.17 -5.34 11.63
CA GLY A 132 -1.28 -5.25 11.76
C GLY A 132 -1.98 -5.76 10.52
N VAL A 133 -3.12 -6.42 10.73
CA VAL A 133 -3.96 -6.97 9.66
C VAL A 133 -5.43 -6.59 9.85
N TRP A 134 -6.19 -6.51 8.76
CA TRP A 134 -7.62 -6.21 8.76
C TRP A 134 -8.30 -6.85 7.54
N ALA A 135 -9.63 -6.72 7.47
CA ALA A 135 -10.43 -7.20 6.36
C ALA A 135 -10.33 -6.31 5.12
N ALA A 136 -10.38 -6.91 3.93
CA ALA A 136 -10.46 -6.21 2.65
C ALA A 136 -11.49 -6.86 1.73
N ALA A 137 -12.15 -6.05 0.92
CA ALA A 137 -13.13 -6.51 -0.06
C ALA A 137 -12.60 -6.49 -1.49
N PHE A 138 -13.22 -7.30 -2.35
CA PHE A 138 -13.02 -7.35 -3.80
C PHE A 138 -11.61 -7.77 -4.27
N LEU A 139 -10.96 -8.70 -3.57
CA LEU A 139 -9.59 -9.18 -3.84
C LEU A 139 -9.51 -10.15 -5.05
N GLY A 140 -10.33 -9.94 -6.07
CA GLY A 140 -10.39 -10.76 -7.29
C GLY A 140 -11.25 -12.01 -7.16
N PHE A 141 -10.83 -12.99 -6.35
CA PHE A 141 -11.52 -14.29 -6.21
C PHE A 141 -12.48 -14.37 -5.02
N SER A 142 -12.36 -13.43 -4.07
CA SER A 142 -13.24 -13.33 -2.91
C SER A 142 -13.89 -11.95 -2.83
N SER A 143 -15.17 -11.92 -2.47
CA SER A 143 -15.86 -10.66 -2.16
C SER A 143 -15.31 -10.02 -0.89
N LEU A 144 -14.85 -10.83 0.06
CA LEU A 144 -14.33 -10.40 1.34
C LEU A 144 -13.28 -11.41 1.83
N GLU A 145 -12.13 -10.93 2.28
CA GLU A 145 -11.15 -11.72 3.01
C GLU A 145 -10.84 -11.02 4.33
N TYR A 146 -10.63 -11.80 5.38
CA TYR A 146 -10.48 -11.25 6.72
C TYR A 146 -9.72 -12.18 7.68
N PRO A 147 -9.02 -11.59 8.67
CA PRO A 147 -8.41 -12.35 9.76
C PRO A 147 -9.48 -12.98 10.65
N MET A 148 -9.31 -14.27 10.96
CA MET A 148 -10.20 -15.01 11.86
C MET A 148 -9.65 -14.99 13.27
N VAL A 149 -10.45 -14.49 14.21
CA VAL A 149 -10.07 -14.37 15.63
C VAL A 149 -10.95 -15.27 16.49
N LYS A 150 -10.33 -16.10 17.32
CA LYS A 150 -11.00 -16.92 18.34
C LYS A 150 -10.41 -16.61 19.71
N LYS A 151 -11.24 -16.23 20.68
CA LYS A 151 -10.81 -15.85 22.05
C LYS A 151 -9.68 -14.79 22.03
N GLY A 152 -9.80 -13.79 21.16
CA GLY A 152 -8.82 -12.70 21.04
C GLY A 152 -7.50 -13.07 20.36
N LYS A 153 -7.36 -14.28 19.82
CA LYS A 153 -6.15 -14.71 19.09
C LYS A 153 -6.47 -15.00 17.63
N LEU A 154 -5.56 -14.59 16.74
CA LEU A 154 -5.60 -14.97 15.33
C LEU A 154 -5.46 -16.50 15.20
N VAL A 155 -6.40 -17.12 14.49
CA VAL A 155 -6.39 -18.57 14.22
C VAL A 155 -6.20 -18.92 12.75
N GLY A 156 -6.27 -17.93 11.86
CA GLY A 156 -6.17 -18.12 10.42
C GLY A 156 -6.79 -16.95 9.66
N PHE A 157 -6.98 -17.14 8.36
CA PHE A 157 -7.62 -16.19 7.46
C PHE A 157 -8.74 -16.88 6.70
N SER A 158 -9.81 -16.13 6.45
CA SER A 158 -10.87 -16.54 5.53
C SER A 158 -10.55 -15.98 4.15
N VAL A 159 -10.37 -16.86 3.16
CA VAL A 159 -9.93 -16.55 1.79
C VAL A 159 -10.76 -17.38 0.82
N CYS A 160 -11.44 -16.74 -0.14
CA CYS A 160 -12.28 -17.41 -1.13
C CYS A 160 -13.29 -18.42 -0.52
N SER A 161 -13.88 -18.11 0.64
CA SER A 161 -14.74 -19.00 1.44
C SER A 161 -14.06 -20.23 2.05
N TRP A 162 -12.74 -20.34 1.97
CA TRP A 162 -11.92 -21.34 2.66
C TRP A 162 -11.29 -20.73 3.91
N THR A 163 -10.87 -21.59 4.85
CA THR A 163 -10.07 -21.19 6.01
C THR A 163 -8.66 -21.73 5.86
N VAL A 164 -7.67 -20.86 6.01
CA VAL A 164 -6.25 -21.22 5.94
C VAL A 164 -5.52 -20.78 7.21
N ASN A 165 -4.48 -21.53 7.58
CA ASN A 165 -3.67 -21.30 8.79
C ASN A 165 -2.28 -20.70 8.49
N TYR A 166 -2.05 -20.28 7.24
CA TYR A 166 -0.86 -19.54 6.79
C TYR A 166 -1.25 -18.13 6.34
N PHE A 167 -0.27 -17.27 6.09
CA PHE A 167 -0.50 -15.90 5.62
C PHE A 167 -1.02 -15.88 4.18
N ALA A 168 -2.33 -15.77 4.03
CA ALA A 168 -3.00 -15.49 2.77
C ALA A 168 -3.64 -14.11 2.87
N LEU A 169 -2.85 -13.10 2.49
CA LEU A 169 -3.18 -11.70 2.60
C LEU A 169 -2.94 -11.05 1.25
N ASP A 170 -3.81 -10.11 0.88
CA ASP A 170 -3.53 -9.11 -0.16
C ASP A 170 -2.69 -7.96 0.42
N MET A 171 -1.93 -7.26 -0.43
CA MET A 171 -1.12 -6.11 -0.03
C MET A 171 -1.88 -5.05 0.76
N ALA A 172 -3.16 -4.83 0.44
CA ALA A 172 -3.98 -3.82 1.09
C ALA A 172 -4.43 -4.21 2.50
N MET A 173 -4.27 -5.49 2.90
CA MET A 173 -4.78 -6.04 4.16
C MET A 173 -3.85 -5.86 5.36
N PHE A 174 -2.61 -5.41 5.15
CA PHE A 174 -1.64 -5.33 6.24
C PHE A 174 -0.75 -4.10 6.19
N ALA A 175 -0.23 -3.73 7.36
CA ALA A 175 0.84 -2.75 7.52
C ALA A 175 1.83 -3.24 8.56
N PHE A 176 3.06 -2.73 8.51
CA PHE A 176 4.13 -3.18 9.39
C PHE A 176 5.00 -2.02 9.88
N SER A 177 5.59 -2.22 11.04
CA SER A 177 6.50 -1.24 11.64
C SER A 177 7.77 -1.09 10.81
N MET A 178 8.23 0.15 10.64
CA MET A 178 9.55 0.45 10.10
C MET A 178 10.67 -0.16 10.94
N ASP A 179 10.45 -0.43 12.23
CA ASP A 179 11.44 -1.12 13.08
C ASP A 179 11.74 -2.52 12.56
N LEU A 180 10.78 -3.19 11.92
CA LEU A 180 11.01 -4.48 11.28
C LEU A 180 11.93 -4.34 10.07
N VAL A 181 11.77 -3.28 9.28
CA VAL A 181 12.67 -3.00 8.15
C VAL A 181 14.09 -2.72 8.66
N LYS A 182 14.23 -1.90 9.71
CA LYS A 182 15.52 -1.60 10.33
C LYS A 182 16.19 -2.84 10.92
N ALA A 183 15.42 -3.74 11.52
CA ALA A 183 15.92 -4.99 12.09
C ALA A 183 16.38 -6.01 11.03
N HIS A 184 15.95 -5.84 9.77
CA HIS A 184 16.32 -6.70 8.65
C HIS A 184 17.02 -5.87 7.57
N PRO A 185 18.26 -5.39 7.76
CA PRO A 185 18.92 -4.47 6.83
C PRO A 185 19.27 -5.12 5.47
N LYS A 186 19.21 -6.44 5.37
CA LYS A 186 19.32 -7.20 4.11
C LYS A 186 17.97 -7.51 3.48
N PHE A 187 16.89 -6.92 3.99
CA PHE A 187 15.54 -7.14 3.50
C PHE A 187 15.46 -6.73 2.03
N ALA A 188 15.13 -7.71 1.21
CA ALA A 188 14.70 -7.54 -0.16
C ALA A 188 13.56 -8.53 -0.39
N VAL A 189 12.54 -8.12 -1.13
CA VAL A 189 11.51 -9.05 -1.59
C VAL A 189 12.13 -10.06 -2.56
N GLY A 190 13.15 -9.65 -3.33
CA GLY A 190 13.90 -10.51 -4.25
C GLY A 190 13.06 -10.94 -5.45
N LYS A 191 13.54 -11.90 -6.25
CA LYS A 191 12.77 -12.46 -7.37
C LYS A 191 11.87 -13.63 -6.97
N THR A 192 12.17 -14.27 -5.84
CA THR A 192 11.51 -15.44 -5.27
C THR A 192 11.67 -15.45 -3.76
N CYS A 193 10.77 -16.11 -3.03
CA CYS A 193 10.95 -16.45 -1.61
C CYS A 193 10.77 -17.96 -1.38
N HIS A 194 11.10 -18.45 -0.17
CA HIS A 194 11.17 -19.89 0.12
C HIS A 194 9.82 -20.51 0.50
N GLY A 195 8.74 -19.74 0.50
CA GLY A 195 7.39 -20.20 0.84
C GLY A 195 6.70 -21.06 -0.24
N GLU A 196 5.68 -21.81 0.21
CA GLU A 196 4.79 -22.62 -0.66
C GLU A 196 3.99 -21.75 -1.64
N VAL A 197 3.79 -20.47 -1.31
CA VAL A 197 3.09 -19.48 -2.13
C VAL A 197 4.09 -18.41 -2.56
N VAL A 198 4.32 -18.29 -3.86
CA VAL A 198 5.16 -17.24 -4.43
C VAL A 198 4.28 -16.03 -4.75
N SER A 199 4.15 -15.12 -3.78
CA SER A 199 3.47 -13.83 -3.94
C SER A 199 4.29 -12.71 -3.26
N PRO A 200 4.15 -11.45 -3.69
CA PRO A 200 4.93 -10.38 -3.07
C PRO A 200 4.56 -10.21 -1.58
N GLU A 201 3.32 -10.50 -1.19
CA GLU A 201 2.84 -10.45 0.21
C GLU A 201 3.54 -11.51 1.05
N ALA A 202 3.51 -12.76 0.58
CA ALA A 202 4.16 -13.87 1.27
C ALA A 202 5.66 -13.61 1.44
N CYS A 203 6.32 -13.12 0.39
CA CYS A 203 7.75 -12.84 0.44
C CYS A 203 8.10 -11.71 1.43
N ILE A 204 7.30 -10.63 1.49
CA ILE A 204 7.51 -9.57 2.50
C ILE A 204 7.36 -10.12 3.91
N ILE A 205 6.31 -10.90 4.17
CA ILE A 205 6.01 -11.47 5.48
C ILE A 205 7.12 -12.44 5.93
N GLU A 206 7.59 -13.30 5.01
CA GLU A 206 8.69 -14.24 5.25
C GLU A 206 10.00 -13.50 5.58
N GLN A 207 10.35 -12.51 4.76
CA GLN A 207 11.60 -11.74 4.91
C GLN A 207 11.60 -10.84 6.17
N LEU A 208 10.44 -10.38 6.63
CA LEU A 208 10.28 -9.70 7.93
C LEU A 208 10.20 -10.68 9.12
N ASN A 209 10.27 -12.00 8.87
CA ASN A 209 10.20 -13.08 9.86
C ASN A 209 8.95 -12.96 10.76
N ILE A 210 7.81 -12.65 10.16
CA ILE A 210 6.54 -12.47 10.88
C ILE A 210 5.90 -13.84 11.12
N LYS A 211 5.48 -14.07 12.37
CA LYS A 211 4.75 -15.28 12.77
C LYS A 211 3.32 -14.91 13.13
N MET A 212 2.40 -15.86 13.04
CA MET A 212 0.98 -15.65 13.39
C MET A 212 0.78 -15.04 14.80
N LYS A 213 1.67 -15.35 15.75
CA LYS A 213 1.65 -14.79 17.12
C LYS A 213 2.04 -13.31 17.22
N ASP A 214 2.69 -12.77 16.20
CA ASP A 214 3.15 -11.37 16.14
C ASP A 214 2.08 -10.43 15.56
N VAL A 215 0.96 -11.00 15.08
CA VAL A 215 -0.06 -10.28 14.33
C VAL A 215 -1.05 -9.57 15.24
N GLU A 216 -1.23 -8.28 15.00
CA GLU A 216 -2.23 -7.42 15.61
C GLU A 216 -3.47 -7.35 14.70
N VAL A 217 -4.61 -7.85 15.16
CA VAL A 217 -5.84 -7.83 14.35
C VAL A 217 -6.65 -6.57 14.62
N PHE A 218 -7.00 -5.84 13.56
CA PHE A 218 -7.83 -4.65 13.57
C PHE A 218 -9.16 -4.89 12.86
N GLY A 219 -10.18 -4.11 13.19
CA GLY A 219 -11.52 -4.20 12.56
C GLY A 219 -12.29 -5.48 12.91
N ASN A 220 -11.95 -6.14 14.02
CA ASN A 220 -12.68 -7.32 14.49
C ASN A 220 -13.83 -6.98 15.45
N ASP A 221 -13.89 -5.73 15.93
CA ASP A 221 -14.98 -5.24 16.78
C ASP A 221 -16.25 -4.99 15.95
N LEU A 222 -17.41 -5.12 16.59
CA LEU A 222 -18.70 -4.88 15.97
C LEU A 222 -19.07 -3.39 16.05
N ASN A 223 -19.65 -2.86 14.98
CA ASN A 223 -20.29 -1.55 14.96
C ASN A 223 -21.63 -1.58 15.71
N GLU A 224 -22.34 -0.45 15.71
CA GLU A 224 -23.66 -0.30 16.36
C GLU A 224 -24.73 -1.26 15.84
N ASN A 225 -24.57 -1.77 14.61
CA ASN A 225 -25.47 -2.73 13.98
C ASN A 225 -25.06 -4.19 14.23
N GLY A 226 -23.99 -4.44 14.99
CA GLY A 226 -23.49 -5.79 15.22
C GLY A 226 -22.65 -6.35 14.06
N GLU A 227 -22.09 -5.50 13.21
CA GLU A 227 -21.34 -5.89 12.01
C GLU A 227 -19.86 -5.48 12.08
N LYS A 228 -18.99 -6.24 11.43
CA LYS A 228 -17.57 -5.85 11.26
C LYS A 228 -17.43 -4.97 10.03
N GLU A 229 -16.66 -3.89 10.17
CA GLU A 229 -16.48 -2.93 9.07
C GLU A 229 -15.31 -3.29 8.15
N VAL A 230 -15.48 -3.04 6.86
CA VAL A 230 -14.45 -3.14 5.83
C VAL A 230 -14.02 -1.73 5.44
N LEU A 231 -12.73 -1.43 5.56
CA LEU A 231 -12.21 -0.06 5.37
C LEU A 231 -11.27 0.09 4.16
N VAL A 232 -11.08 -1.00 3.40
CA VAL A 232 -10.29 -1.01 2.17
C VAL A 232 -10.90 -1.94 1.14
N TYR A 233 -10.88 -1.49 -0.11
CA TYR A 233 -11.52 -2.18 -1.23
C TYR A 233 -10.54 -2.24 -2.39
N HIS A 234 -10.29 -3.46 -2.86
CA HIS A 234 -9.43 -3.72 -4.01
C HIS A 234 -10.22 -3.54 -5.31
N VAL A 235 -10.39 -2.29 -5.72
CA VAL A 235 -11.14 -1.93 -6.93
C VAL A 235 -10.20 -1.63 -8.09
N ARG A 236 -10.69 -1.80 -9.32
CA ARG A 236 -9.93 -1.48 -10.54
C ARG A 236 -10.74 -0.59 -11.45
N THR A 237 -10.12 0.49 -11.92
CA THR A 237 -10.76 1.40 -12.88
C THR A 237 -10.76 0.78 -14.27
N GLU A 238 -11.95 0.67 -14.87
CA GLU A 238 -12.11 0.16 -16.24
C GLU A 238 -11.26 0.95 -17.24
N THR A 239 -10.78 0.28 -18.30
CA THR A 239 -10.03 0.95 -19.37
C THR A 239 -10.95 1.81 -20.22
N PRO A 240 -10.72 3.14 -20.29
CA PRO A 240 -11.58 4.02 -21.07
C PRO A 240 -11.57 3.61 -22.55
N TYR A 241 -12.77 3.43 -23.11
CA TYR A 241 -12.98 3.25 -24.53
C TYR A 241 -12.83 4.59 -25.26
N ILE A 242 -11.90 4.67 -26.20
CA ILE A 242 -11.59 5.89 -26.94
C ILE A 242 -11.75 5.58 -28.43
N LYS A 243 -12.80 6.13 -29.05
CA LYS A 243 -13.11 5.92 -30.47
C LYS A 243 -12.26 6.79 -31.40
N HIS A 244 -11.94 8.00 -30.97
CA HIS A 244 -11.17 8.96 -31.75
C HIS A 244 -9.93 9.39 -30.98
N HIS A 245 -8.77 8.98 -31.47
CA HIS A 245 -7.47 9.46 -31.01
C HIS A 245 -7.21 10.83 -31.65
N GLY A 246 -7.95 11.85 -31.21
CA GLY A 246 -7.80 13.21 -31.74
C GLY A 246 -6.37 13.71 -31.54
N THR A 247 -5.74 14.18 -32.62
CA THR A 247 -4.33 14.62 -32.66
C THR A 247 -4.12 16.07 -32.18
N ASN A 248 -5.15 16.72 -31.62
CA ASN A 248 -5.14 18.16 -31.38
C ASN A 248 -5.75 18.56 -30.03
N CYS A 249 -5.30 17.93 -28.93
CA CYS A 249 -5.61 18.35 -27.57
C CYS A 249 -4.78 19.58 -27.14
N LYS A 250 -4.78 20.65 -27.95
CA LYS A 250 -3.99 21.86 -27.66
C LYS A 250 -4.46 22.50 -26.35
N GLY A 251 -3.51 22.79 -25.46
CA GLY A 251 -3.76 23.52 -24.21
C GLY A 251 -4.12 22.65 -22.99
N TYR A 252 -4.30 21.33 -23.14
CA TYR A 252 -4.58 20.43 -22.02
C TYR A 252 -3.35 19.62 -21.63
N SER A 253 -3.06 19.52 -20.33
CA SER A 253 -1.99 18.68 -19.81
C SER A 253 -2.49 17.24 -19.66
N THR A 254 -2.28 16.41 -20.68
CA THR A 254 -2.62 14.99 -20.65
C THR A 254 -1.36 14.13 -20.71
N GLU A 255 -1.33 13.05 -19.93
CA GLU A 255 -0.22 12.10 -20.00
C GLU A 255 -0.17 11.31 -21.32
N TYR A 256 -1.31 11.30 -22.01
CA TYR A 256 -1.52 10.73 -23.31
C TYR A 256 -1.71 11.88 -24.29
N THR A 257 -0.61 12.31 -24.90
CA THR A 257 -0.65 12.97 -26.20
C THR A 257 -0.74 11.85 -27.23
N PHE A 258 -1.83 11.82 -28.00
CA PHE A 258 -2.02 10.91 -29.12
C PHE A 258 -1.14 11.29 -30.30
#